data_AF-A0A7G3AK00-F1
#
_entry.id   AF-A0A7G3AK00-F1
#
_cell.length_a   1.000
_cell.length_b   1.000
_cell.length_c   1.000
_cell.angle_alpha   90.00
_cell.angle_beta   90.00
_cell.angle_gamma   90.00
#
_symmetry.space_group_name_H-M   'P 1'
#
loop_
_entity.id
_entity.type
_entity.pdbx_description
1 polymer ?
#
loop_
_entity_poly.entity_id
_entity_poly.type
_entity_poly.pdbx_seq_one_letter_code
_entity_poly.pdbx_strand_id
1 'polypeptide(L)' 'EAKMLIGTATRFIAGRNVAQTVYWRTSADGGRLIKTSKTINFGSTSSASENTTETANRIAKHEIPAKWTLLN' A
#
# COMPACT_ATOMS: atom_id res chain seq x y z
N GLU A 1 10.80 -26.29 9.49
CA GLU A 1 11.56 -26.19 8.22
C GLU A 1 11.14 -24.95 7.43
N ALA A 2 12.11 -24.26 6.83
CA ALA A 2 11.86 -23.05 6.06
C ALA A 2 11.20 -23.43 4.72
N LYS A 3 9.92 -23.08 4.55
CA LYS A 3 9.23 -23.12 3.25
C LYS A 3 9.95 -22.16 2.30
N MET A 4 10.88 -22.68 1.49
CA MET A 4 11.72 -21.88 0.60
C MET A 4 10.83 -21.09 -0.36
N LEU A 5 10.98 -19.77 -0.36
CA LEU A 5 10.25 -18.89 -1.25
C LEU A 5 10.87 -18.97 -2.65
N ILE A 6 10.08 -19.36 -3.65
CA ILE A 6 10.50 -19.43 -5.05
C ILE A 6 10.25 -18.10 -5.76
N GLY A 7 9.13 -17.45 -5.46
CA GLY A 7 8.81 -16.18 -6.08
C GLY A 7 7.54 -15.56 -5.54
N THR A 8 7.27 -14.33 -5.95
CA THR A 8 6.07 -13.57 -5.60
C THR A 8 5.56 -12.75 -6.78
N ALA A 9 4.27 -12.46 -6.77
CA ALA A 9 3.68 -11.46 -7.66
C ALA A 9 2.64 -10.66 -6.90
N THR A 10 2.72 -9.33 -7.00
CA THR A 10 1.78 -8.41 -6.36
C THR A 10 1.02 -7.63 -7.41
N ARG A 11 -0.30 -7.55 -7.25
CA ARG A 11 -1.16 -6.64 -8.02
C ARG A 11 -1.84 -5.64 -7.09
N PHE A 12 -1.90 -4.39 -7.52
CA PHE A 12 -2.71 -3.36 -6.88
C PHE A 12 -4.06 -3.27 -7.57
N ILE A 13 -5.15 -3.22 -6.79
CA ILE A 13 -6.49 -3.04 -7.28
C ILE A 13 -6.89 -1.58 -7.03
N ALA A 14 -6.71 -0.76 -8.06
CA ALA A 14 -7.13 0.64 -8.06
C ALA A 14 -8.63 0.75 -7.74
N GLY A 15 -9.01 1.78 -6.98
CA GLY A 15 -10.40 2.00 -6.52
C GLY A 15 -10.82 1.16 -5.32
N ARG A 16 -10.07 0.11 -4.94
CA ARG A 16 -10.30 -0.64 -3.68
C ARG A 16 -9.23 -0.39 -2.63
N ASN A 17 -8.13 0.29 -2.98
CA ASN A 17 -6.97 0.47 -2.11
C ASN A 17 -6.50 -0.87 -1.53
N VAL A 18 -6.34 -1.88 -2.39
CA VAL A 18 -5.97 -3.24 -1.99
C VAL A 18 -4.73 -3.68 -2.76
N ALA A 19 -3.75 -4.25 -2.04
CA ALA A 19 -2.68 -5.06 -2.62
C ALA A 19 -2.96 -6.55 -2.42
N GLN A 20 -2.87 -7.32 -3.50
CA GLN A 20 -2.91 -8.78 -3.44
C GLN A 20 -1.56 -9.35 -3.86
N THR A 21 -0.96 -10.15 -2.99
CA THR A 21 0.31 -10.82 -3.26
C THR A 21 0.11 -12.33 -3.26
N VAL A 22 0.58 -12.99 -4.32
CA VAL A 22 0.74 -14.44 -4.35
C VAL A 22 2.20 -14.79 -4.09
N TYR A 23 2.41 -15.91 -3.40
CA TYR A 23 3.72 -16.47 -3.09
C TYR A 23 3.73 -17.90 -3.58
N TRP A 24 4.82 -18.28 -4.26
CA TRP A 24 5.12 -19.67 -4.60
C TRP A 24 6.24 -20.15 -3.70
N ARG A 25 6.03 -21.27 -3.02
CA ARG A 25 6.97 -21.83 -2.04
C ARG A 25 7.18 -23.31 -2.32
N THR A 26 8.36 -23.83 -2.02
CA THR A 26 8.51 -25.28 -1.97
C THR A 26 7.78 -25.84 -0.75
N SER A 27 7.23 -27.03 -0.91
CA SER A 27 6.83 -27.85 0.22
C SER A 27 8.06 -28.30 1.00
N ALA A 28 7.85 -28.65 2.27
CA ALA A 28 8.90 -29.14 3.16
C ALA A 28 9.56 -30.43 2.61
N ASP A 29 8.77 -31.28 1.95
CA ASP A 29 9.22 -32.52 1.29
C ASP A 29 9.86 -32.27 -0.09
N GLY A 30 10.03 -31.02 -0.53
CA GLY A 30 10.73 -30.63 -1.77
C GLY A 30 10.03 -31.00 -3.08
N GLY A 31 8.96 -31.79 -3.04
CA GLY A 31 8.32 -32.36 -4.23
C GLY A 31 7.16 -31.54 -4.81
N ARG A 32 6.73 -30.46 -4.15
CA ARG A 32 5.55 -29.68 -4.59
C ARG A 32 5.79 -28.18 -4.53
N LEU A 33 5.21 -27.47 -5.50
CA LEU A 33 5.10 -26.02 -5.47
C LEU A 33 3.77 -25.63 -4.82
N ILE A 34 3.83 -24.96 -3.67
CA ILE A 34 2.68 -24.47 -2.93
C ILE A 34 2.44 -23.00 -3.31
N LYS A 35 1.21 -22.68 -3.74
CA LYS A 35 0.76 -21.30 -3.93
C LYS A 35 -0.04 -20.83 -2.72
N THR A 36 0.36 -19.70 -2.15
CA THR A 36 -0.40 -19.01 -1.09
C THR A 36 -0.71 -17.58 -1.52
N SER A 37 -1.82 -17.00 -1.04
CA SER A 37 -2.22 -15.64 -1.34
C SER A 37 -2.43 -14.83 -0.07
N LYS A 38 -1.97 -13.57 -0.07
CA LYS A 38 -2.22 -12.59 1.00
C LYS A 38 -2.82 -11.34 0.38
N THR A 39 -3.84 -10.80 1.03
CA THR A 39 -4.48 -9.54 0.64
C THR A 39 -4.27 -8.53 1.77
N ILE A 40 -3.87 -7.31 1.42
CA ILE A 40 -3.73 -6.19 2.35
C ILE A 40 -4.63 -5.07 1.85
N ASN A 41 -5.52 -4.61 2.71
CA ASN A 41 -6.37 -3.44 2.45
C ASN A 41 -5.70 -2.22 3.10
N PHE A 42 -5.51 -1.15 2.35
CA PHE A 42 -4.93 0.11 2.84
C PHE A 42 -5.98 1.06 3.44
N GLY A 43 -7.25 0.64 3.50
CA GLY A 43 -8.37 1.45 3.97
C GLY A 43 -8.95 2.36 2.88
N SER A 44 -10.07 3.03 3.19
CA SER A 44 -10.61 4.09 2.35
C SER A 44 -9.67 5.30 2.36
N THR A 45 -9.59 6.02 1.24
CA THR A 45 -8.84 7.28 1.11
C THR A 45 -9.37 8.40 2.02
N SER A 46 -10.34 8.12 2.90
CA SER A 46 -10.87 9.06 3.90
C SER A 46 -9.88 9.36 5.03
N SER A 47 -8.72 8.71 5.05
CA SER A 47 -7.59 9.04 5.92
C SER A 47 -6.44 9.73 5.19
N ALA A 48 -6.68 10.34 4.01
CA ALA A 48 -5.85 11.48 3.64
C ALA A 48 -6.07 12.52 4.75
N SER A 49 -5.01 12.85 5.49
CA SER A 49 -5.11 13.68 6.70
C SER A 49 -5.98 14.91 6.44
N GLU A 50 -6.82 15.27 7.41
CA GLU A 50 -7.68 16.48 7.41
C GLU A 50 -6.92 17.78 7.09
N ASN A 51 -5.58 17.73 7.10
CA ASN A 51 -4.69 18.80 6.70
C ASN A 51 -4.85 19.32 5.28
N THR A 52 -5.58 18.67 4.36
CA THR A 52 -5.66 19.21 2.98
C THR A 52 -6.52 20.47 2.92
N THR A 53 -7.68 20.48 3.58
CA THR A 53 -8.63 21.61 3.52
C THR A 53 -8.20 22.75 4.44
N GLU A 54 -7.73 22.44 5.65
CA GLU A 54 -7.27 23.47 6.60
C GLU A 54 -5.99 24.14 6.10
N THR A 55 -5.02 23.37 5.58
CA THR A 55 -3.80 23.95 5.00
C THR A 55 -4.12 24.76 3.75
N ALA A 56 -5.02 24.29 2.87
CA ALA A 56 -5.46 25.07 1.71
C ALA A 56 -6.10 26.40 2.12
N ASN A 57 -6.95 26.41 3.16
CA ASN A 57 -7.57 27.63 3.67
C ASN A 57 -6.54 28.59 4.29
N ARG A 58 -5.54 28.08 5.02
CA ARG A 58 -4.48 28.91 5.63
C ARG A 58 -3.52 29.48 4.58
N ILE A 59 -3.23 28.73 3.51
CA ILE A 59 -2.49 29.24 2.35
C ILE A 59 -3.29 30.34 1.64
N ALA A 60 -4.59 30.12 1.41
CA ALA A 60 -5.47 31.11 0.78
C ALA A 60 -5.58 32.40 1.61
N LYS A 61 -5.47 32.31 2.94
CA LYS A 61 -5.41 33.46 3.86
C LYS A 61 -4.01 34.07 4.02
N HIS A 62 -3.00 33.57 3.29
CA HIS A 62 -1.59 33.98 3.41
C HIS A 62 -0.98 33.77 4.82
N GLU A 63 -1.60 32.93 5.65
CA GLU A 63 -1.11 32.63 7.02
C GLU A 63 0.10 31.68 7.00
N ILE A 64 0.35 31.01 5.88
CA ILE A 64 1.54 30.18 5.63
C ILE A 64 2.06 30.49 4.22
N PRO A 65 3.37 30.77 4.02
CA PRO A 65 3.94 30.97 2.70
C PRO A 65 3.88 29.69 1.88
N ALA A 66 3.30 29.78 0.67
CA ALA A 66 2.98 28.65 -0.22
C ALA A 66 4.18 27.83 -0.75
N LYS A 67 5.42 28.16 -0.38
CA LYS A 67 6.61 27.72 -1.12
C LYS A 67 7.01 26.25 -0.88
N TRP A 68 6.51 25.56 0.15
CA TRP A 68 7.04 24.22 0.50
C TRP A 68 6.03 23.17 0.97
N THR A 69 4.71 23.40 0.89
CA THR A 69 3.71 22.48 1.46
C THR A 69 3.22 21.36 0.52
N LEU A 70 3.78 21.22 -0.69
CA LEU A 70 3.37 20.20 -1.67
C LEU A 70 4.40 19.09 -1.93
N LEU A 71 5.45 18.98 -1.12
CA LEU A 71 6.30 17.78 -1.09
C LEU A 71 6.07 17.03 0.23
N ASN A 72 5.10 16.11 0.21
CA ASN A 72 5.17 14.76 0.79
C ASN A 72 3.82 14.07 0.67
#